data_AF-A0A496ND99-F1
#
_entry.id   AF-A0A496ND99-F1
#
_cell.length_a   1.000
_cell.length_b   1.000
_cell.length_c   1.000
_cell.angle_alpha   90.00
_cell.angle_beta   90.00
_cell.angle_gamma   90.00
#
_symmetry.space_group_name_H-M   'P 1'
#
loop_
_entity.id
_entity.type
_entity.pdbx_description
1 polymer ?
#
loop_
_entity_poly.entity_id
_entity_poly.type
_entity_poly.pdbx_seq_one_letter_code
_entity_poly.pdbx_strand_id
1 'polypeptide(L)'
;MQDLNKPIVVDGVTYEPDEFYKRTLLVHGAEPTNYEEYQYINVLVNHKNRNDKAGGMAQAEYRYINLDDLKKFHSYQYPYMLDVAMITASDRKGRQVQVIIWADFDNVKEMELVERKQAVKTVTPTK
;
A
#
# COMPACT_ATOMS: atom_id res chain seq x y z
N MET A 1 12.46 -7.95 10.57
CA MET A 1 11.59 -8.59 9.55
C MET A 1 10.68 -9.60 10.24
N GLN A 2 9.36 -9.38 10.21
CA GLN A 2 8.36 -10.28 10.80
C GLN A 2 8.35 -11.61 10.03
N ASP A 3 8.38 -12.74 10.73
CA ASP A 3 8.19 -14.06 10.11
C ASP A 3 6.70 -14.29 9.83
N LEU A 4 6.29 -14.07 8.58
CA LEU A 4 4.90 -14.16 8.15
C LEU A 4 4.43 -15.61 7.91
N ASN A 5 5.22 -16.63 8.27
CA ASN A 5 4.75 -18.00 8.42
C ASN A 5 4.25 -18.28 9.85
N LYS A 6 4.21 -17.24 10.69
CA LYS A 6 3.68 -17.28 12.06
C LYS A 6 2.48 -16.35 12.19
N PRO A 7 1.65 -16.55 13.22
CA PRO A 7 0.51 -15.68 13.45
C PRO A 7 0.92 -14.22 13.66
N ILE A 8 0.05 -13.30 13.25
CA ILE A 8 0.19 -11.86 13.49
C ILE A 8 -0.85 -11.47 14.52
N VAL A 9 -0.43 -10.78 15.58
CA VAL A 9 -1.35 -10.25 16.59
C VAL A 9 -1.52 -8.76 16.36
N VAL A 10 -2.77 -8.31 16.16
CA VAL A 10 -3.11 -6.89 16.08
C VAL A 10 -4.28 -6.59 16.98
N ASP A 11 -4.14 -5.61 17.88
CA ASP A 11 -5.16 -5.21 18.84
C ASP A 11 -5.77 -6.39 19.63
N GLY A 12 -4.95 -7.41 19.93
CA GLY A 12 -5.36 -8.62 20.64
C GLY A 12 -6.04 -9.69 19.79
N VAL A 13 -6.27 -9.43 18.50
CA VAL A 13 -6.74 -10.42 17.53
C VAL A 13 -5.55 -11.14 16.91
N THR A 14 -5.57 -12.47 16.91
CA THR A 14 -4.55 -13.30 16.28
C THR A 14 -5.03 -13.72 14.90
N TYR A 15 -4.21 -13.46 13.88
CA TYR A 15 -4.43 -13.88 12.49
C TYR A 15 -3.44 -14.98 12.13
N GLU A 16 -3.96 -16.15 11.77
CA GLU A 16 -3.17 -17.30 11.34
C GLU A 16 -2.62 -17.11 9.91
N PRO A 17 -1.49 -17.75 9.53
CA PRO A 17 -0.84 -17.55 8.23
C PRO A 17 -1.70 -17.81 6.99
N ASP A 18 -2.72 -18.64 7.09
CA ASP A 18 -3.68 -18.95 6.02
C ASP A 18 -4.83 -17.93 5.91
N GLU A 19 -5.01 -17.07 6.91
CA GLU A 19 -6.05 -16.04 6.93
C GLU A 19 -5.63 -14.73 6.23
N PHE A 20 -4.33 -14.54 5.99
CA PHE A 20 -3.81 -13.33 5.35
C PHE A 20 -2.98 -13.64 4.10
N TYR A 21 -2.84 -12.64 3.23
CA TYR A 21 -2.01 -12.70 2.02
C TYR A 21 -1.06 -11.51 1.95
N LYS A 22 0.04 -11.67 1.22
CA LYS A 22 1.08 -10.65 1.08
C LYS A 22 0.88 -9.82 -0.17
N ARG A 23 1.29 -8.56 -0.11
CA ARG A 23 1.33 -7.69 -1.29
C ARG A 23 2.44 -6.65 -1.16
N THR A 24 3.03 -6.27 -2.29
CA THR A 24 3.84 -5.05 -2.38
C THR A 24 2.99 -3.93 -2.96
N LEU A 25 2.94 -2.81 -2.26
CA LEU A 25 2.15 -1.64 -2.61
C LEU A 25 3.07 -0.49 -2.99
N LEU A 26 2.76 0.21 -4.09
CA LEU A 26 3.32 1.53 -4.37
C LEU A 26 2.43 2.56 -3.67
N VAL A 27 2.89 3.06 -2.54
CA VAL A 27 2.13 3.99 -1.68
C VAL A 27 2.30 5.41 -2.21
N HIS A 28 1.18 6.11 -2.41
CA HIS A 28 1.14 7.49 -2.90
C HIS A 28 0.73 8.50 -1.84
N GLY A 29 0.06 8.04 -0.79
CA GLY A 29 -0.39 8.89 0.31
C GLY A 29 -1.06 8.06 1.40
N ALA A 30 -1.13 8.63 2.58
CA ALA A 30 -1.85 8.08 3.71
C ALA A 30 -2.57 9.23 4.44
N GLU A 31 -3.79 9.00 4.90
CA GLU A 31 -4.56 9.99 5.65
C GLU A 31 -5.43 9.31 6.73
N PRO A 32 -5.65 9.97 7.88
CA PRO A 32 -6.59 9.45 8.87
C PRO A 32 -8.02 9.57 8.34
N THR A 33 -8.86 8.60 8.67
CA THR A 33 -10.26 8.61 8.23
C THR A 33 -11.16 7.82 9.19
N ASN A 34 -12.46 8.07 9.08
CA ASN A 34 -13.50 7.46 9.90
C ASN A 34 -14.44 6.65 8.99
N TYR A 35 -14.76 5.42 9.39
CA TYR A 35 -15.65 4.52 8.65
C TYR A 35 -16.49 3.75 9.62
N GLU A 36 -17.80 3.99 9.55
CA GLU A 36 -18.76 3.28 10.40
C GLU A 36 -18.31 3.31 11.88
N GLU A 37 -17.84 4.48 12.34
CA GLU A 37 -17.35 4.77 13.70
C GLU A 37 -15.94 4.23 14.03
N TYR A 38 -15.34 3.43 13.16
CA TYR A 38 -13.96 2.96 13.32
C TYR A 38 -12.96 3.93 12.71
N GLN A 39 -11.86 4.14 13.44
CA GLN A 39 -10.74 4.97 13.07
C GLN A 39 -9.63 4.15 12.42
N TYR A 40 -9.17 4.56 11.24
CA TYR A 40 -8.11 3.86 10.50
C TYR A 40 -7.36 4.84 9.59
N ILE A 41 -6.25 4.39 9.03
CA ILE A 41 -5.51 5.14 8.01
C ILE A 41 -5.98 4.65 6.64
N ASN A 42 -6.44 5.57 5.80
CA ASN A 42 -6.64 5.30 4.38
C ASN A 42 -5.29 5.39 3.67
N VAL A 43 -4.90 4.34 2.97
CA VAL A 43 -3.63 4.26 2.26
C VAL A 43 -3.93 4.21 0.77
N LEU A 44 -3.60 5.28 0.05
CA LEU A 44 -3.74 5.36 -1.40
C LEU A 44 -2.56 4.66 -2.07
N VAL A 45 -2.85 3.63 -2.86
CA VAL A 45 -1.81 2.78 -3.44
C VAL A 45 -2.07 2.42 -4.90
N ASN A 46 -0.99 2.05 -5.58
CA ASN A 46 -1.01 1.28 -6.81
C ASN A 46 -0.41 -0.11 -6.56
N HIS A 47 -0.97 -1.13 -7.20
CA HIS A 47 -0.45 -2.49 -7.08
C HIS A 47 -0.63 -3.30 -8.38
N LYS A 48 0.21 -4.29 -8.63
CA LYS A 48 0.06 -5.18 -9.79
C LYS A 48 -1.26 -5.96 -9.70
N ASN A 49 -1.98 -6.08 -10.81
CA ASN A 49 -3.18 -6.91 -10.86
C ASN A 49 -2.88 -8.37 -10.49
N ARG A 50 -3.81 -9.03 -9.79
CA ARG A 50 -3.68 -10.46 -9.44
C ARG A 50 -3.73 -11.37 -10.66
N ASN A 51 -4.37 -10.92 -11.73
CA ASN A 51 -4.42 -11.65 -12.99
C ASN A 51 -3.23 -11.19 -13.86
N ASP A 52 -2.23 -12.06 -14.04
CA ASP A 52 -1.06 -11.76 -14.87
C ASP A 52 -1.40 -11.49 -16.35
N LYS A 53 -2.60 -11.87 -16.81
CA LYS A 53 -3.10 -11.53 -18.15
C LYS A 53 -3.76 -10.14 -18.22
N ALA A 54 -4.13 -9.58 -17.08
CA ALA A 54 -4.60 -8.20 -16.98
C ALA A 54 -3.38 -7.29 -16.79
N GLY A 55 -2.79 -6.83 -17.89
CA GLY A 55 -1.67 -5.90 -17.85
C GLY A 55 -1.98 -4.64 -17.01
N GLY A 56 -0.93 -4.02 -16.46
CA GLY A 56 -1.02 -2.73 -15.75
C GLY A 56 -1.11 -2.84 -14.22
N MET A 57 -1.27 -1.67 -13.61
CA MET A 57 -1.42 -1.47 -12.16
C MET A 57 -2.87 -1.09 -11.89
N ALA A 58 -3.42 -1.56 -10.78
CA ALA A 58 -4.69 -1.09 -10.26
C ALA A 58 -4.44 -0.11 -9.11
N GLN A 59 -5.19 0.99 -9.12
CA GLN A 59 -5.25 1.93 -8.02
C GLN A 59 -6.30 1.44 -7.01
N ALA A 60 -5.96 1.51 -5.73
CA ALA A 60 -6.84 1.13 -4.65
C ALA A 60 -6.60 1.99 -3.42
N GLU A 61 -7.60 2.03 -2.55
CA GLU A 61 -7.51 2.56 -1.21
C GLU A 61 -7.65 1.41 -0.22
N TYR A 62 -6.68 1.29 0.68
CA TYR A 62 -6.66 0.25 1.70
C TYR A 62 -6.70 0.83 3.10
N ARG A 63 -7.32 0.08 4.02
CA ARG A 63 -7.44 0.49 5.41
C ARG A 63 -6.32 -0.12 6.23
N TYR A 64 -5.59 0.69 6.97
CA TYR A 64 -4.60 0.24 7.96
C TYR A 64 -5.10 0.53 9.37
N ILE A 65 -5.13 -0.51 10.20
CA ILE A 65 -5.94 -0.54 11.43
C ILE A 65 -5.38 0.27 12.59
N ASN A 66 -4.09 0.61 12.58
CA ASN A 66 -3.47 1.38 13.67
C ASN A 66 -3.20 2.83 13.27
N LEU A 67 -3.98 3.77 13.81
CA LEU A 67 -3.81 5.21 13.57
C LEU A 67 -2.47 5.77 14.09
N ASP A 68 -1.89 5.18 15.15
CA ASP A 68 -0.64 5.68 15.74
C ASP A 68 0.54 5.58 14.75
N ASP A 69 0.42 4.69 13.77
CA ASP A 69 1.41 4.47 12.72
C ASP A 69 1.30 5.47 11.55
N LEU A 70 0.35 6.41 11.58
CA LEU A 70 0.21 7.43 10.52
C LEU A 70 1.52 8.20 10.30
N LYS A 71 2.24 8.48 11.39
CA LYS A 71 3.54 9.17 11.33
C LYS A 71 4.59 8.37 10.56
N LYS A 72 4.53 7.04 10.59
CA LYS A 72 5.44 6.14 9.85
C LYS A 72 5.15 6.19 8.34
N PHE A 73 3.90 6.35 7.92
CA PHE A 73 3.61 6.56 6.49
C PHE A 73 4.21 7.88 5.99
N HIS A 74 4.17 8.93 6.80
CA HIS A 74 4.69 10.25 6.44
C HIS A 74 6.21 10.41 6.65
N SER A 75 6.91 9.41 7.17
CA SER A 75 8.38 9.48 7.33
C SER A 75 9.16 9.20 6.03
N TYR A 76 8.46 8.81 4.97
CA TYR A 76 9.06 8.45 3.68
C TYR A 76 8.61 9.40 2.57
N GLN A 77 9.47 9.61 1.58
CA GLN A 77 9.17 10.37 0.39
C GLN A 77 8.24 9.57 -0.53
N TYR A 78 7.03 10.10 -0.74
CA TYR A 78 6.10 9.48 -1.69
C TYR A 78 6.55 9.67 -3.16
N PRO A 79 6.23 8.70 -4.05
CA PRO A 79 5.72 7.38 -3.71
C PRO A 79 6.86 6.40 -3.38
N TYR A 80 6.57 5.40 -2.55
CA TYR A 80 7.52 4.37 -2.14
C TYR A 80 6.88 2.98 -2.17
N MET A 81 7.70 1.93 -2.26
CA MET A 81 7.24 0.55 -2.21
C MET A 81 7.22 0.06 -0.76
N LEU A 82 6.10 -0.56 -0.37
CA LEU A 82 5.85 -1.09 0.97
C LEU A 82 5.31 -2.52 0.88
N ASP A 83 5.98 -3.45 1.54
CA ASP A 83 5.49 -4.81 1.69
C ASP A 83 4.50 -4.89 2.86
N VAL A 84 3.36 -5.54 2.64
CA VAL A 84 2.27 -5.62 3.61
C VAL A 84 1.68 -7.03 3.71
N ALA A 85 1.05 -7.31 4.86
CA ALA A 85 0.14 -8.44 5.03
C ALA A 85 -1.30 -7.93 5.15
N MET A 86 -2.22 -8.57 4.44
CA MET A 86 -3.58 -8.12 4.26
C MET A 86 -4.59 -9.24 4.46
N ILE A 87 -5.76 -8.88 4.97
CA ILE A 87 -6.94 -9.76 5.03
C ILE A 87 -8.05 -9.22 4.14
N THR A 88 -9.00 -10.09 3.81
CA THR A 88 -10.29 -9.68 3.23
C THR A 88 -11.34 -9.81 4.34
N ALA A 89 -11.82 -8.68 4.84
CA ALA A 89 -12.88 -8.62 5.85
C ALA A 89 -14.23 -8.26 5.19
N SER A 90 -15.33 -8.49 5.90
CA SER A 90 -16.66 -8.04 5.49
C SER A 90 -17.07 -6.83 6.34
N ASP A 91 -17.53 -5.76 5.71
CA ASP A 91 -18.09 -4.61 6.42
C ASP A 91 -19.50 -4.92 6.98
N ARG A 92 -20.11 -3.97 7.72
CA ARG A 92 -21.46 -4.13 8.30
C ARG A 92 -22.55 -4.39 7.23
N LYS A 93 -22.26 -4.09 5.95
CA LYS A 93 -23.15 -4.29 4.80
C LYS A 93 -22.83 -5.57 4.02
N GLY A 94 -21.91 -6.40 4.51
CA GLY A 94 -21.48 -7.64 3.85
C GLY A 94 -20.57 -7.42 2.64
N ARG A 95 -20.06 -6.21 2.40
CA ARG A 95 -19.13 -5.93 1.31
C ARG A 95 -17.73 -6.34 1.72
N GLN A 96 -17.04 -7.02 0.82
CA GLN A 96 -15.64 -7.37 1.04
C GLN A 96 -14.75 -6.12 0.96
N VAL A 97 -13.93 -5.95 1.99
CA VAL A 97 -12.98 -4.86 2.13
C VAL A 97 -11.59 -5.43 2.43
N GLN A 98 -10.57 -4.83 1.83
CA GLN A 98 -9.19 -5.24 2.04
C GLN A 98 -8.56 -4.37 3.13
N VAL A 99 -7.97 -5.03 4.12
CA VAL A 99 -7.42 -4.39 5.31
C VAL A 99 -5.97 -4.81 5.47
N ILE A 100 -5.09 -3.84 5.66
CA ILE A 100 -3.68 -4.06 5.99
C ILE A 100 -3.59 -4.25 7.50
N ILE A 101 -3.10 -5.42 7.90
CA ILE A 101 -2.91 -5.79 9.31
C ILE A 101 -1.44 -5.67 9.75
N TRP A 102 -0.52 -5.61 8.79
CA TRP A 102 0.91 -5.41 9.05
C TRP A 102 1.60 -4.76 7.85
N ALA A 103 2.62 -3.94 8.11
CA ALA A 103 3.42 -3.25 7.09
C ALA A 103 4.91 -3.26 7.47
N ASP A 104 5.78 -3.56 6.50
CA ASP A 104 7.23 -3.62 6.68
C ASP A 104 7.88 -2.24 6.57
N PHE A 105 7.68 -1.40 7.59
CA PHE A 105 8.31 -0.08 7.62
C PHE A 105 9.83 -0.14 7.72
N ASP A 106 10.42 -1.25 8.17
CA ASP A 106 11.88 -1.37 8.30
C ASP A 106 12.59 -1.53 6.94
N ASN A 107 11.85 -1.91 5.88
CA ASN A 107 12.41 -2.25 4.56
C ASN A 107 11.74 -1.49 3.40
N VAL A 108 11.27 -0.26 3.67
CA VAL A 108 10.68 0.61 2.65
C VAL A 108 11.67 0.91 1.52
N LYS A 109 11.21 0.88 0.28
CA LYS A 109 12.01 1.26 -0.89
C LYS A 109 11.47 2.55 -1.49
N GLU A 110 12.13 3.67 -1.19
CA GLU A 110 11.84 4.96 -1.80
C GLU A 110 12.25 4.95 -3.28
N MET A 111 11.50 5.66 -4.11
CA MET A 111 11.87 5.82 -5.51
C MET A 111 12.82 7.00 -5.69
N GLU A 112 13.91 6.79 -6.41
CA GLU A 112 14.81 7.89 -6.79
C GLU A 112 14.15 8.81 -7.81
N LEU A 113 14.22 10.12 -7.58
CA LEU A 113 13.84 11.13 -8.56
C LEU A 113 14.93 11.23 -9.61
N VAL A 114 14.72 10.62 -10.78
CA VAL A 114 15.66 10.73 -11.90
C VAL A 114 15.35 11.99 -12.72
N GLU A 115 16.34 12.87 -12.89
CA GLU A 115 16.22 14.01 -13.80
C GLU A 115 15.97 13.52 -15.24
N ARG A 116 14.88 13.98 -15.85
CA ARG A 116 14.64 13.73 -17.28
C ARG A 116 15.67 14.50 -18.10
N LYS A 117 16.63 13.79 -18.70
CA LYS A 117 17.40 14.32 -19.83
C LYS A 117 16.47 14.47 -21.02
N GLN A 118 15.83 15.63 -21.16
CA GLN A 118 15.14 15.98 -22.40
C GLN A 118 16.20 16.09 -23.50
N ALA A 119 16.22 15.12 -24.42
CA ALA A 119 16.94 15.30 -25.67
C ALA A 119 16.23 16.42 -26.44
N VAL A 120 16.81 17.63 -26.41
CA VAL A 120 16.37 18.74 -27.24
C VAL A 120 16.47 18.26 -28.68
N LYS A 121 15.33 17.98 -29.33
CA LYS A 121 15.29 17.76 -30.77
C LYS A 121 15.55 19.12 -31.41
N THR A 122 16.77 19.32 -31.90
CA THR A 122 17.10 20.42 -32.81
C THR A 122 16.27 20.23 -34.08
N VAL A 123 15.18 20.98 -34.20
CA VAL A 123 14.45 21.11 -35.46
C VAL A 123 15.27 22.03 -36.36
N THR A 124 15.94 21.44 -37.35
CA THR A 124 16.60 22.20 -38.42
C THR A 124 15.49 22.87 -39.25
N PRO A 125 15.50 24.19 -39.44
CA PRO A 125 14.53 24.85 -40.31
C PRO A 125 14.80 24.43 -41.76
N THR A 126 13.80 23.85 -42.41
CA THR A 126 13.85 23.59 -43.85
C THR A 126 13.75 24.94 -44.58
N LYS A 127 14.73 25.21 -45.43
CA LYS A 127 14.81 26.41 -46.28
C LYS A 127 13.91 26.27 -47.50
#